data_AF-A0A934IX00-F1
#
_entry.id   AF-A0A934IX00-F1
#
_cell.length_a   1.000
_cell.length_b   1.000
_cell.length_c   1.000
_cell.angle_alpha   90.00
_cell.angle_beta   90.00
_cell.angle_gamma   90.00
#
_symmetry.space_group_name_H-M   'P 1'
#
loop_
_entity.id
_entity.type
_entity.pdbx_description
1 polymer ?
#
loop_
_entity_poly.entity_id
_entity_poly.type
_entity_poly.pdbx_seq_one_letter_code
_entity_poly.pdbx_strand_id
1 'polypeptide(L)'
;MSQRENGYSPVKTFFMTPDQLTEYNKSVKAKVDGPQITKWKRTMTREQYLAARLVDTSHDDIMLSYFNNDPLELRKQLLEWGLDKKTEKKELEQMAQAKVELTITKGEYLQRRLNGEKRSGILRSLGVSPPKFYELLDKWGIREMDAEGRALELMAPTAPAPEAQEPVPVPSEVEQRLAEQLEHKAEARGLLALNAQNNAAQQEAGAEILQRMQERAAVAAQARENSELHAEVQKWKGVAEDWKETVAQVSNTNMELEQQIETQRQELHDRNSKIADLQAAADRVTVLEAERDMLMQTIELAAIQETGMISFNIPIQSATVANAERTRIYTAIEALDTDMEAVDIDRGRVMRELFDLLQSVVNFVTADLEELHPGQAAESFIHQFFAFHNERHLDTLAVQQEVV
;
A
#
# COMPACT_ATOMS: atom_id res chain seq x y z
N MET A 1 -2.72 -33.86 46.39
CA MET A 1 -1.71 -32.91 45.88
C MET A 1 -1.11 -33.52 44.62
N SER A 2 -1.42 -32.98 43.44
CA SER A 2 -0.90 -33.50 42.17
C SER A 2 0.46 -32.87 41.87
N GLN A 3 1.51 -33.69 41.82
CA GLN A 3 2.78 -33.30 41.22
C GLN A 3 2.63 -33.46 39.70
N ARG A 4 2.74 -32.34 38.98
CA ARG A 4 2.82 -32.32 37.52
C ARG A 4 4.22 -32.78 37.12
N GLU A 5 4.30 -33.82 36.29
CA GLU A 5 5.53 -34.26 35.66
C GLU A 5 6.06 -33.16 34.73
N ASN A 6 7.31 -32.75 34.97
CA ASN A 6 8.02 -31.84 34.08
C ASN A 6 8.49 -32.63 32.85
N GLY A 7 7.82 -32.44 31.72
CA GLY A 7 8.20 -32.99 30.42
C GLY A 7 9.48 -32.36 29.86
N TYR A 8 10.63 -32.70 30.43
CA TYR A 8 11.93 -32.47 29.79
C TYR A 8 12.38 -33.78 29.14
N SER A 9 12.07 -33.93 27.86
CA SER A 9 12.79 -34.86 26.98
C SER A 9 14.28 -34.45 26.88
N PRO A 10 15.23 -35.40 26.84
CA PRO A 10 16.64 -35.07 26.72
C PRO A 10 16.90 -34.33 25.40
N VAL A 11 17.55 -33.18 25.48
CA VAL A 11 18.05 -32.45 24.30
C VAL A 11 19.02 -33.37 23.57
N LYS A 12 18.68 -33.77 22.34
CA LYS A 12 19.59 -34.50 21.44
C LYS A 12 20.92 -33.76 21.42
N THR A 13 21.99 -34.41 21.88
CA THR A 13 23.34 -33.88 21.79
C THR A 13 23.68 -33.74 20.31
N PHE A 14 23.89 -32.51 19.87
CA PHE A 14 24.16 -32.15 18.49
C PHE A 14 25.58 -32.62 18.13
N PHE A 15 25.71 -33.84 17.60
CA PHE A 15 26.96 -34.33 17.04
C PHE A 15 27.07 -33.84 15.59
N MET A 16 27.77 -32.73 15.39
CA MET A 16 28.25 -32.33 14.07
C MET A 16 29.47 -33.18 13.70
N THR A 17 29.46 -33.71 12.48
CA THR A 17 30.68 -34.30 11.90
C THR A 17 31.76 -33.22 11.75
N PRO A 18 33.05 -33.58 11.71
CA PRO A 18 34.14 -32.60 11.54
C PRO A 18 33.94 -31.67 10.34
N ASP A 19 33.39 -32.19 9.24
CA ASP A 19 33.10 -31.42 8.04
C ASP A 19 31.94 -30.43 8.26
N GLN A 20 30.85 -30.86 8.90
CA GLN A 20 29.75 -29.98 9.29
C GLN A 20 30.19 -28.90 10.27
N LEU A 21 31.13 -29.20 11.16
CA LEU A 21 31.69 -28.20 12.08
C LEU A 21 32.53 -27.16 11.33
N THR A 22 33.29 -27.57 10.31
CA THR A 22 34.02 -26.62 9.45
C THR A 22 33.10 -25.75 8.61
N GLU A 23 32.01 -26.31 8.09
CA GLU A 23 31.04 -25.60 7.28
C GLU A 23 30.18 -24.64 8.14
N TYR A 24 29.78 -25.09 9.34
CA TYR A 24 29.16 -24.25 10.35
C TYR A 24 30.08 -23.10 10.76
N ASN A 25 31.35 -23.37 11.05
CA ASN A 25 32.32 -22.33 11.40
C ASN A 25 32.58 -21.35 10.25
N LYS A 26 32.57 -21.82 8.99
CA LYS A 26 32.60 -20.95 7.80
C LYS A 26 31.34 -20.08 7.70
N SER A 27 30.16 -20.65 7.95
CA SER A 27 28.89 -19.91 7.92
C SER A 27 28.79 -18.86 9.04
N VAL A 28 29.29 -19.19 10.24
CA VAL A 28 29.33 -18.29 11.38
C VAL A 28 30.34 -17.16 11.14
N LYS A 29 31.53 -17.47 10.62
CA LYS A 29 32.49 -16.43 10.18
C LYS A 29 31.90 -15.53 9.11
N ALA A 30 31.20 -16.07 8.10
CA ALA A 30 30.55 -15.27 7.06
C ALA A 30 29.43 -14.37 7.61
N LYS A 31 28.75 -14.78 8.70
CA LYS A 31 27.75 -13.94 9.39
C LYS A 31 28.36 -12.86 10.29
N VAL A 32 29.54 -13.11 10.87
CA VAL A 32 30.23 -12.17 11.76
C VAL A 32 31.07 -11.15 10.97
N ASP A 33 31.70 -11.59 9.88
CA ASP A 33 32.56 -10.78 8.99
C ASP A 33 31.84 -10.28 7.72
N GLY A 34 30.55 -10.61 7.56
CA GLY A 34 29.70 -10.03 6.52
C GLY A 34 29.46 -8.53 6.77
N PRO A 35 29.06 -7.75 5.75
CA PRO A 35 28.76 -6.33 5.92
C PRO A 35 27.70 -6.16 7.01
N GLN A 36 28.12 -5.69 8.18
CA GLN A 36 27.21 -5.38 9.28
C GLN A 36 26.35 -4.21 8.85
N ILE A 37 25.10 -4.50 8.46
CA ILE A 37 24.08 -3.47 8.25
C ILE A 37 23.89 -2.80 9.61
N THR A 38 24.51 -1.64 9.80
CA THR A 38 24.30 -0.82 10.99
C THR A 38 22.81 -0.56 11.11
N LYS A 39 22.20 -0.96 12.25
CA LYS A 39 20.79 -0.68 12.51
C LYS A 39 20.52 0.79 12.25
N TRP A 40 19.58 1.07 11.36
CA TRP A 40 19.24 2.42 10.95
C TRP A 40 18.87 3.26 12.17
N LYS A 41 19.50 4.44 12.31
CA LYS A 41 19.28 5.32 13.46
C LYS A 41 18.10 6.25 13.17
N ARG A 42 17.13 6.25 14.09
CA ARG A 42 15.95 7.13 14.08
C ARG A 42 16.35 8.58 13.89
N THR A 43 15.94 9.20 12.78
CA THR A 43 16.35 10.59 12.45
C THR A 43 15.25 11.64 12.66
N MET A 44 13.98 11.23 12.79
CA MET A 44 12.87 12.19 12.88
C MET A 44 12.38 12.39 14.31
N THR A 45 12.11 13.64 14.69
CA THR A 45 11.51 14.02 15.98
C THR A 45 9.98 14.09 15.90
N ARG A 46 9.30 14.09 17.06
CA ARG A 46 7.84 14.24 17.15
C ARG A 46 7.32 15.50 16.44
N GLU A 47 8.03 16.62 16.61
CA GLU A 47 7.64 17.89 16.01
C GLU A 47 7.80 17.89 14.49
N GLN A 48 8.86 17.25 13.98
CA GLN A 48 9.08 17.07 12.54
C GLN A 48 8.00 16.16 11.92
N TYR A 49 7.55 15.11 12.63
CA TYR A 49 6.43 14.28 12.21
C TYR A 49 5.16 15.09 12.03
N LEU A 50 4.76 15.84 13.05
CA LEU A 50 3.54 16.65 13.00
C LEU A 50 3.63 17.76 11.95
N ALA A 51 4.80 18.38 11.79
CA ALA A 51 5.04 19.37 10.74
C ALA A 51 4.91 18.78 9.33
N ALA A 52 5.46 17.58 9.08
CA ALA A 52 5.31 16.90 7.79
C ALA A 52 3.85 16.53 7.52
N ARG A 53 3.14 16.02 8.54
CA ARG A 53 1.72 15.69 8.44
C ARG A 53 0.81 16.91 8.23
N LEU A 54 1.20 18.09 8.73
CA LEU A 54 0.52 19.36 8.45
C LEU A 54 0.71 19.85 7.01
N VAL A 55 1.81 19.47 6.36
CA VAL A 55 2.12 19.81 4.96
C VAL A 55 1.56 18.72 4.00
N ASP A 56 0.61 17.92 4.47
CA ASP A 56 0.00 16.79 3.74
C ASP A 56 1.00 15.75 3.22
N THR A 57 2.18 15.63 3.85
CA THR A 57 3.09 14.52 3.54
C THR A 57 2.44 13.20 3.97
N SER A 58 2.41 12.24 3.04
CA SER A 58 1.77 10.96 3.27
C SER A 58 2.54 10.16 4.33
N HIS A 59 1.81 9.28 5.01
CA HIS A 59 2.42 8.40 6.01
C HIS A 59 3.48 7.48 5.37
N ASP A 60 3.24 7.07 4.11
CA ASP A 60 4.13 6.20 3.35
C ASP A 60 5.42 6.93 2.93
N ASP A 61 5.32 8.20 2.55
CA ASP A 61 6.50 9.02 2.24
C ASP A 61 7.38 9.23 3.48
N ILE A 62 6.76 9.51 4.64
CA ILE A 62 7.47 9.63 5.92
C ILE A 62 8.15 8.30 6.29
N MET A 63 7.48 7.17 6.06
CA MET A 63 8.07 5.84 6.28
C MET A 63 9.26 5.58 5.37
N LEU A 64 9.16 5.96 4.10
CA LEU A 64 10.21 5.75 3.12
C LEU A 64 11.44 6.60 3.44
N SER A 65 11.25 7.87 3.79
CA SER A 65 12.35 8.81 4.02
C SER A 65 12.99 8.68 5.40
N TYR A 66 12.22 8.29 6.42
CA TYR A 66 12.66 8.31 7.83
C TYR A 66 12.50 6.99 8.56
N PHE A 67 12.05 5.91 7.92
CA PHE A 67 11.90 4.61 8.60
C PHE A 67 12.26 3.42 7.71
N ASN A 68 13.00 3.63 6.61
CA ASN A 68 13.45 2.56 5.70
C ASN A 68 12.31 1.62 5.26
N ASN A 69 11.11 2.16 5.07
CA ASN A 69 9.90 1.41 4.72
C ASN A 69 9.49 0.33 5.75
N ASP A 70 9.87 0.48 7.03
CA ASP A 70 9.45 -0.41 8.12
C ASP A 70 8.24 0.17 8.88
N PRO A 71 7.02 -0.39 8.67
CA PRO A 71 5.81 0.10 9.31
C PRO A 71 5.76 -0.20 10.82
N LEU A 72 6.52 -1.17 11.31
CA LEU A 72 6.54 -1.52 12.73
C LEU A 72 7.35 -0.50 13.54
N GLU A 73 8.48 -0.03 13.00
CA GLU A 73 9.28 1.02 13.65
C GLU A 73 8.52 2.34 13.71
N LEU A 74 7.83 2.77 12.64
CA LEU A 74 7.01 3.99 12.70
C LEU A 74 5.88 3.86 13.72
N ARG A 75 5.16 2.73 13.75
CA ARG A 75 4.10 2.51 14.75
C ARG A 75 4.63 2.54 16.18
N LYS A 76 5.78 1.91 16.42
CA LYS A 76 6.44 1.92 17.73
C LYS A 76 6.83 3.35 18.12
N GLN A 77 7.33 4.12 17.16
CA GLN A 77 7.73 5.51 17.38
C GLN A 77 6.53 6.43 17.68
N LEU A 78 5.43 6.27 16.96
CA LEU A 78 4.18 7.00 17.23
C LEU A 78 3.63 6.68 18.62
N LEU A 79 3.70 5.40 19.02
CA LEU A 79 3.33 4.99 20.36
C LEU A 79 4.26 5.57 21.43
N GLU A 80 5.58 5.59 21.20
CA GLU A 80 6.57 6.25 22.06
C GLU A 80 6.31 7.76 22.20
N TRP A 81 5.79 8.41 21.14
CA TRP A 81 5.40 9.82 21.15
C TRP A 81 4.00 10.09 21.73
N GLY A 82 3.25 9.06 22.10
CA GLY A 82 1.85 9.20 22.56
C GLY A 82 0.87 9.62 21.45
N LEU A 83 1.26 9.44 20.18
CA LEU A 83 0.45 9.73 19.01
C LEU A 83 -0.34 8.48 18.62
N ASP A 84 -1.60 8.41 19.02
CA ASP A 84 -2.60 7.51 18.45
C ASP A 84 -3.37 8.26 17.34
N LYS A 85 -4.17 7.54 16.54
CA LYS A 85 -4.94 8.16 15.44
C LYS A 85 -5.85 9.31 15.88
N LYS A 86 -6.29 9.34 17.14
CA LYS A 86 -7.18 10.37 17.69
C LYS A 86 -6.37 11.55 18.23
N THR A 87 -5.26 11.32 18.92
CA THR A 87 -4.38 12.35 19.44
C THR A 87 -3.61 13.04 18.33
N GLU A 88 -3.15 12.31 17.30
CA GLU A 88 -2.57 12.88 16.08
C GLU A 88 -3.53 13.87 15.43
N LYS A 89 -4.77 13.48 15.16
CA LYS A 89 -5.77 14.37 14.56
C LYS A 89 -6.01 15.62 15.41
N LYS A 90 -6.14 15.46 16.73
CA LYS A 90 -6.35 16.58 17.66
C LYS A 90 -5.16 17.54 17.69
N GLU A 91 -3.93 17.04 17.66
CA GLU A 91 -2.71 17.88 17.66
C GLU A 91 -2.49 18.57 16.31
N LEU A 92 -2.79 17.90 15.19
CA LEU A 92 -2.79 18.50 13.86
C LEU A 92 -3.83 19.63 13.77
N GLU A 93 -5.03 19.43 14.30
CA GLU A 93 -6.05 20.48 14.38
C GLU A 93 -5.60 21.67 15.25
N GLN A 94 -4.92 21.42 16.37
CA GLN A 94 -4.38 22.47 17.23
C GLN A 94 -3.25 23.25 16.55
N MET A 95 -2.32 22.58 15.87
CA MET A 95 -1.22 23.24 15.15
C MET A 95 -1.71 23.99 13.90
N ALA A 96 -2.66 23.43 13.15
CA ALA A 96 -3.30 24.12 12.03
C ALA A 96 -4.05 25.36 12.52
N GLN A 97 -4.72 25.29 13.67
CA GLN A 97 -5.36 26.44 14.29
C GLN A 97 -4.34 27.47 14.78
N ALA A 98 -3.17 27.05 15.31
CA ALA A 98 -2.14 27.96 15.80
C ALA A 98 -1.42 28.73 14.67
N LYS A 99 -1.34 28.15 13.47
CA LYS A 99 -0.58 28.72 12.33
C LYS A 99 -1.36 29.75 11.49
N VAL A 100 -2.66 29.90 11.69
CA VAL A 100 -3.43 31.03 11.11
C VAL A 100 -3.18 32.27 11.98
N GLU A 101 -2.01 32.86 11.82
CA GLU A 101 -1.74 34.20 12.33
C GLU A 101 -2.60 35.21 11.56
N LEU A 102 -3.48 35.88 12.30
CA LEU A 102 -4.43 36.86 11.82
C LEU A 102 -3.70 38.15 11.43
N THR A 103 -3.65 38.44 10.14
CA THR A 103 -2.94 39.60 9.55
C THR A 103 -3.80 40.84 9.34
N ILE A 104 -5.11 40.81 9.68
CA ILE A 104 -5.96 41.99 9.50
C ILE A 104 -5.85 42.94 10.69
N THR A 105 -5.63 44.23 10.40
CA THR A 105 -5.62 45.30 11.40
C THR A 105 -7.01 45.90 11.60
N LYS A 106 -7.23 46.59 12.74
CA LYS A 106 -8.50 47.28 13.03
C LYS A 106 -8.90 48.28 11.93
N GLY A 107 -7.93 48.97 11.33
CA GLY A 107 -8.17 49.96 10.27
C GLY A 107 -8.68 49.32 8.98
N GLU A 108 -8.05 48.24 8.53
CA GLU A 108 -8.46 47.49 7.33
C GLU A 108 -9.86 46.87 7.50
N TYR A 109 -10.17 46.38 8.69
CA TYR A 109 -11.50 45.89 9.02
C TYR A 109 -12.56 46.99 8.86
N LEU A 110 -12.34 48.18 9.45
CA LEU A 110 -13.29 49.29 9.38
C LEU A 110 -13.42 49.85 7.96
N GLN A 111 -12.34 49.88 7.17
CA GLN A 111 -12.40 50.27 5.76
C GLN A 111 -13.24 49.30 4.92
N ARG A 112 -13.11 47.99 5.12
CA ARG A 112 -13.97 47.00 4.45
C ARG A 112 -15.43 47.14 4.84
N ARG A 113 -15.70 47.47 6.10
CA ARG A 113 -17.04 47.78 6.61
C ARG A 113 -17.61 49.08 6.00
N LEU A 114 -16.79 50.13 5.83
CA LEU A 114 -17.18 51.36 5.11
C LEU A 114 -17.46 51.10 3.63
N ASN A 115 -16.71 50.19 3.01
CA ASN A 115 -16.92 49.76 1.62
C ASN A 115 -18.15 48.84 1.44
N GLY A 116 -18.93 48.61 2.51
CA GLY A 116 -20.20 47.86 2.46
C GLY A 116 -20.09 46.36 2.71
N GLU A 117 -18.90 45.82 3.01
CA GLU A 117 -18.75 44.39 3.31
C GLU A 117 -19.39 44.05 4.66
N LYS A 118 -20.16 42.96 4.73
CA LYS A 118 -20.78 42.49 6.00
C LYS A 118 -19.74 41.75 6.85
N ARG A 119 -19.92 41.71 8.18
CA ARG A 119 -19.05 40.95 9.11
C ARG A 119 -18.83 39.50 8.68
N SER A 120 -19.87 38.85 8.16
CA SER A 120 -19.82 37.48 7.63
C SER A 120 -19.06 37.35 6.31
N GLY A 121 -19.05 38.40 5.49
CA GLY A 121 -18.23 38.48 4.27
C GLY A 121 -16.75 38.59 4.61
N ILE A 122 -16.42 39.49 5.54
CA ILE A 122 -15.04 39.67 6.02
C ILE A 122 -14.52 38.38 6.68
N LEU A 123 -15.32 37.76 7.55
CA LEU A 123 -14.99 36.47 8.17
C LEU A 123 -14.66 35.39 7.13
N ARG A 124 -15.49 35.29 6.07
CA ARG A 124 -15.29 34.32 4.99
C ARG A 124 -14.04 34.64 4.17
N SER A 125 -13.78 35.92 3.91
CA SER A 125 -12.59 36.38 3.17
C SER A 125 -11.28 36.12 3.93
N LEU A 126 -11.32 36.11 5.25
CA LEU A 126 -10.16 35.88 6.11
C LEU A 126 -9.88 34.39 6.37
N GLY A 127 -10.84 33.50 6.09
CA GLY A 127 -10.69 32.06 6.34
C GLY A 127 -10.53 31.69 7.82
N VAL A 128 -10.91 32.59 8.73
CA VAL A 128 -10.73 32.43 10.18
C VAL A 128 -11.98 31.81 10.79
N SER A 129 -11.81 31.02 11.87
CA SER A 129 -12.94 30.48 12.61
C SER A 129 -13.75 31.61 13.30
N PRO A 130 -15.09 31.52 13.36
CA PRO A 130 -15.93 32.54 13.99
C PRO A 130 -15.49 32.96 15.41
N PRO A 131 -15.09 32.04 16.32
CA PRO A 131 -14.69 32.42 17.68
C PRO A 131 -13.48 33.37 17.71
N LYS A 132 -12.43 33.08 16.94
CA LYS A 132 -11.22 33.91 16.88
C LYS A 132 -11.48 35.28 16.28
N PHE A 133 -12.39 35.35 15.30
CA PHE A 133 -12.81 36.62 14.72
C PHE A 133 -13.56 37.49 15.73
N TYR A 134 -14.46 36.91 16.51
CA TYR A 134 -15.16 37.66 17.56
C TYR A 134 -14.24 38.08 18.71
N GLU A 135 -13.22 37.28 19.06
CA GLU A 135 -12.17 37.67 20.01
C GLU A 135 -11.35 38.87 19.50
N LEU A 136 -11.12 38.98 18.19
CA LEU A 136 -10.46 40.16 17.61
C LEU A 136 -11.34 41.41 17.70
N LEU A 137 -12.63 41.28 17.37
CA LEU A 137 -13.58 42.40 17.53
C LEU A 137 -13.69 42.84 18.99
N ASP A 138 -13.58 41.90 19.92
CA ASP A 138 -13.54 42.15 21.37
C ASP A 138 -12.26 42.91 21.76
N LYS A 139 -11.08 42.45 21.31
CA LYS A 139 -9.78 43.12 21.52
C LYS A 139 -9.74 44.54 20.94
N TRP A 140 -10.45 44.79 19.84
CA TRP A 140 -10.56 46.11 19.22
C TRP A 140 -11.65 46.99 19.83
N GLY A 141 -12.47 46.45 20.73
CA GLY A 141 -13.58 47.13 21.39
C GLY A 141 -14.76 47.42 20.46
N ILE A 142 -14.94 46.65 19.38
CA ILE A 142 -15.98 46.86 18.34
C ILE A 142 -16.89 45.64 18.13
N ARG A 143 -16.94 44.74 19.11
CA ARG A 143 -17.80 43.56 19.09
C ARG A 143 -19.28 43.92 18.97
N GLU A 144 -19.71 44.95 19.70
CA GLU A 144 -21.08 45.46 19.67
C GLU A 144 -21.34 46.32 18.44
N MET A 145 -22.55 46.26 17.90
CA MET A 145 -22.97 47.03 16.72
C MET A 145 -22.82 48.54 16.94
N ASP A 146 -23.12 49.03 18.14
CA ASP A 146 -23.06 50.46 18.47
C ASP A 146 -21.62 50.98 18.62
N ALA A 147 -20.69 50.10 19.02
CA ALA A 147 -19.27 50.43 19.09
C ALA A 147 -18.63 50.43 17.69
N GLU A 148 -19.06 49.51 16.83
CA GLU A 148 -18.67 49.52 15.41
C GLU A 148 -19.22 50.74 14.67
N GLY A 149 -20.50 51.10 14.90
CA GLY A 149 -21.12 52.27 14.27
C GLY A 149 -20.40 53.57 14.58
N ARG A 150 -20.05 53.80 15.86
CA ARG A 150 -19.24 54.97 16.28
C ARG A 150 -17.85 54.98 15.66
N ALA A 151 -17.21 53.82 15.52
CA ALA A 151 -15.90 53.72 14.87
C ALA A 151 -15.96 53.99 13.35
N LEU A 152 -17.08 53.65 12.70
CA LEU A 152 -17.32 53.93 11.28
C LEU A 152 -17.65 55.41 11.03
N GLU A 153 -18.42 56.03 11.92
CA GLU A 153 -18.79 57.45 11.85
C GLU A 153 -17.58 58.37 11.98
N LEU A 154 -16.60 57.99 12.80
CA LEU A 154 -15.32 58.71 12.94
C LEU A 154 -14.39 58.61 11.70
N MET A 155 -14.64 57.66 10.78
CA MET A 155 -13.85 57.48 9.55
C MET A 155 -14.58 57.93 8.28
N ALA A 156 -15.86 58.30 8.36
CA ALA A 156 -16.62 58.78 7.21
C ALA A 156 -16.30 60.26 6.90
N PRO A 157 -16.00 60.64 5.65
CA PRO A 157 -15.79 62.04 5.28
C PRO A 157 -17.09 62.84 5.39
N THR A 158 -17.04 63.94 6.15
CA THR A 158 -18.17 64.83 6.46
C THR A 158 -18.65 65.56 5.20
N ALA A 159 -19.92 65.37 4.81
CA ALA A 159 -20.61 66.22 3.82
C ALA A 159 -21.34 67.36 4.55
N PRO A 160 -21.34 68.61 4.02
CA PRO A 160 -21.75 69.79 4.79
C PRO A 160 -23.26 69.98 4.85
N ALA A 161 -23.71 70.60 5.95
CA ALA A 161 -25.08 71.03 6.22
C ALA A 161 -25.45 72.33 5.47
N PRO A 162 -26.73 72.60 5.15
CA PRO A 162 -27.19 73.92 4.74
C PRO A 162 -27.77 74.71 5.93
N GLU A 163 -27.32 75.95 6.07
CA GLU A 163 -27.80 76.97 7.02
C GLU A 163 -29.12 77.63 6.57
N ALA A 164 -29.71 78.40 7.49
CA ALA A 164 -31.11 78.82 7.54
C ALA A 164 -31.35 80.34 7.30
N GLN A 165 -32.62 80.69 7.02
CA GLN A 165 -33.42 81.89 7.40
C GLN A 165 -33.32 83.28 6.69
N GLU A 166 -34.44 83.66 6.03
CA GLU A 166 -35.29 84.91 6.07
C GLU A 166 -34.69 86.38 5.96
N PRO A 167 -35.49 87.48 5.86
CA PRO A 167 -36.59 87.89 4.93
C PRO A 167 -36.48 89.38 4.37
N VAL A 168 -37.57 89.87 3.73
CA VAL A 168 -37.90 91.13 2.97
C VAL A 168 -37.52 92.51 3.60
N PRO A 169 -37.45 93.66 2.86
CA PRO A 169 -38.64 94.55 2.67
C PRO A 169 -38.70 95.40 1.35
N VAL A 170 -39.87 96.01 1.10
CA VAL A 170 -40.26 96.98 0.03
C VAL A 170 -40.56 98.34 0.70
N PRO A 171 -40.36 99.55 0.09
CA PRO A 171 -41.51 100.30 -0.48
C PRO A 171 -41.25 101.32 -1.64
N SER A 172 -42.31 101.49 -2.45
CA SER A 172 -42.93 102.66 -3.13
C SER A 172 -42.20 103.76 -3.95
N GLU A 173 -42.73 103.94 -5.18
CA GLU A 173 -43.21 105.18 -5.84
C GLU A 173 -42.25 106.38 -6.08
N VAL A 174 -41.56 106.35 -7.23
CA VAL A 174 -41.16 107.56 -7.99
C VAL A 174 -41.41 107.29 -9.49
N GLU A 175 -42.69 107.22 -9.86
CA GLU A 175 -43.14 107.02 -11.23
C GLU A 175 -43.40 108.38 -11.88
N GLN A 176 -42.45 108.83 -12.72
CA GLN A 176 -42.69 109.62 -13.96
C GLN A 176 -41.40 110.21 -14.56
N ARG A 177 -40.26 110.18 -13.85
CA ARG A 177 -38.92 110.37 -14.46
C ARG A 177 -38.16 109.05 -14.72
N LEU A 178 -38.81 107.94 -14.40
CA LEU A 178 -38.27 106.59 -14.53
C LEU A 178 -38.40 106.06 -15.97
N ALA A 179 -39.29 106.60 -16.81
CA ALA A 179 -39.58 106.05 -18.15
C ALA A 179 -38.41 106.17 -19.15
N GLU A 180 -37.74 107.32 -19.23
CA GLU A 180 -36.60 107.52 -20.14
C GLU A 180 -35.29 106.89 -19.61
N GLN A 181 -35.12 106.77 -18.28
CA GLN A 181 -34.01 106.01 -17.70
C GLN A 181 -34.26 104.48 -17.71
N LEU A 182 -35.51 104.04 -17.73
CA LEU A 182 -35.88 102.64 -17.89
C LEU A 182 -35.65 102.16 -19.31
N GLU A 183 -35.79 103.00 -20.32
CA GLU A 183 -35.53 102.62 -21.71
C GLU A 183 -34.03 102.36 -21.92
N HIS A 184 -33.15 103.26 -21.47
CA HIS A 184 -31.70 103.01 -21.50
C HIS A 184 -31.23 101.91 -20.53
N LYS A 185 -31.88 101.72 -19.37
CA LYS A 185 -31.62 100.54 -18.51
C LYS A 185 -32.19 99.26 -19.10
N ALA A 186 -33.25 99.30 -19.90
CA ALA A 186 -33.84 98.15 -20.57
C ALA A 186 -33.02 97.72 -21.79
N GLU A 187 -32.46 98.67 -22.54
CA GLU A 187 -31.48 98.39 -23.60
C GLU A 187 -30.17 97.84 -23.02
N ALA A 188 -29.65 98.43 -21.94
CA ALA A 188 -28.47 97.91 -21.25
C ALA A 188 -28.73 96.54 -20.60
N ARG A 189 -29.94 96.29 -20.06
CA ARG A 189 -30.36 94.96 -19.58
C ARG A 189 -30.59 93.98 -20.71
N GLY A 190 -31.08 94.42 -21.86
CA GLY A 190 -31.27 93.61 -23.06
C GLY A 190 -29.93 93.15 -23.63
N LEU A 191 -28.94 94.04 -23.70
CA LEU A 191 -27.56 93.70 -24.07
C LEU A 191 -26.87 92.82 -23.03
N LEU A 192 -27.05 93.08 -21.74
CA LEU A 192 -26.55 92.19 -20.67
C LEU A 192 -27.22 90.81 -20.71
N ALA A 193 -28.52 90.74 -21.03
CA ALA A 193 -29.24 89.48 -21.17
C ALA A 193 -28.77 88.69 -22.41
N LEU A 194 -28.54 89.36 -23.54
CA LEU A 194 -27.99 88.74 -24.75
C LEU A 194 -26.55 88.26 -24.55
N ASN A 195 -25.74 89.02 -23.81
CA ASN A 195 -24.37 88.65 -23.50
C ASN A 195 -24.30 87.54 -22.44
N ALA A 196 -25.21 87.54 -21.46
CA ALA A 196 -25.38 86.44 -20.51
C ALA A 196 -25.89 85.17 -21.21
N GLN A 197 -26.80 85.30 -22.19
CA GLN A 197 -27.32 84.17 -22.96
C GLN A 197 -26.27 83.61 -23.92
N ASN A 198 -25.46 84.45 -24.57
CA ASN A 198 -24.32 84.01 -25.37
C ASN A 198 -23.22 83.38 -24.52
N ASN A 199 -22.91 83.92 -23.34
CA ASN A 199 -21.97 83.31 -22.40
C ASN A 199 -22.50 81.97 -21.85
N ALA A 200 -23.80 81.87 -21.55
CA ALA A 200 -24.42 80.61 -21.13
C ALA A 200 -24.38 79.57 -22.25
N ALA A 201 -24.69 79.95 -23.49
CA ALA A 201 -24.62 79.05 -24.64
C ALA A 201 -23.18 78.61 -24.98
N GLN A 202 -22.19 79.50 -24.82
CA GLN A 202 -20.78 79.15 -24.96
C GLN A 202 -20.28 78.26 -23.82
N GLN A 203 -20.76 78.46 -22.59
CA GLN A 203 -20.45 77.60 -21.45
C GLN A 203 -21.11 76.22 -21.58
N GLU A 204 -22.36 76.14 -22.06
CA GLU A 204 -23.02 74.86 -22.38
C GLU A 204 -22.30 74.11 -23.49
N ALA A 205 -21.95 74.79 -24.59
CA ALA A 205 -21.20 74.16 -25.68
C ALA A 205 -19.79 73.70 -25.23
N GLY A 206 -19.12 74.49 -24.37
CA GLY A 206 -17.85 74.11 -23.74
C GLY A 206 -17.99 72.90 -22.82
N ALA A 207 -19.07 72.85 -22.03
CA ALA A 207 -19.39 71.73 -21.13
C ALA A 207 -19.70 70.44 -21.91
N GLU A 208 -20.48 70.52 -22.99
CA GLU A 208 -20.77 69.36 -23.86
C GLU A 208 -19.51 68.81 -24.53
N ILE A 209 -18.59 69.67 -24.98
CA ILE A 209 -17.32 69.23 -25.56
C ILE A 209 -16.47 68.53 -24.50
N LEU A 210 -16.39 69.09 -23.30
CA LEU A 210 -15.65 68.49 -22.18
C LEU A 210 -16.25 67.15 -21.77
N GLN A 211 -17.59 67.04 -21.73
CA GLN A 211 -18.31 65.82 -21.41
C GLN A 211 -18.07 64.74 -22.47
N ARG A 212 -18.18 65.06 -23.77
CA ARG A 212 -17.85 64.11 -24.86
C ARG A 212 -16.38 63.66 -24.82
N MET A 213 -15.48 64.54 -24.40
CA MET A 213 -14.06 64.20 -24.25
C MET A 213 -13.83 63.26 -23.06
N GLN A 214 -14.52 63.49 -21.93
CA GLN A 214 -14.51 62.59 -20.78
C GLN A 214 -15.14 61.22 -21.11
N GLU A 215 -16.26 61.19 -21.83
CA GLU A 215 -16.89 59.95 -22.29
C GLU A 215 -15.96 59.15 -23.21
N ARG A 216 -15.29 59.80 -24.17
CA ARG A 216 -14.29 59.15 -25.03
C ARG A 216 -13.10 58.64 -24.23
N ALA A 217 -12.63 59.38 -23.22
CA ALA A 217 -11.56 58.94 -22.34
C ALA A 217 -11.98 57.72 -21.50
N ALA A 218 -13.22 57.70 -21.00
CA ALA A 218 -13.78 56.58 -20.25
C ALA A 218 -13.91 55.32 -21.13
N VAL A 219 -14.43 55.47 -22.35
CA VAL A 219 -14.53 54.37 -23.33
C VAL A 219 -13.15 53.84 -23.71
N ALA A 220 -12.17 54.72 -23.91
CA ALA A 220 -10.80 54.32 -24.22
C ALA A 220 -10.12 53.60 -23.03
N ALA A 221 -10.37 54.04 -21.79
CA ALA A 221 -9.88 53.36 -20.59
C ALA A 221 -10.51 51.97 -20.44
N GLN A 222 -11.83 51.86 -20.64
CA GLN A 222 -12.54 50.59 -20.59
C GLN A 222 -12.11 49.62 -21.70
N ALA A 223 -11.79 50.12 -22.90
CA ALA A 223 -11.25 49.31 -23.97
C ALA A 223 -9.86 48.75 -23.64
N ARG A 224 -9.01 49.52 -22.96
CA ARG A 224 -7.70 49.04 -22.47
C ARG A 224 -7.85 47.97 -21.41
N GLU A 225 -8.69 48.22 -20.40
CA GLU A 225 -9.00 47.23 -19.35
C GLU A 225 -9.54 45.93 -19.95
N ASN A 226 -10.49 46.01 -20.89
CA ASN A 226 -11.00 44.84 -21.59
C ASN A 226 -9.92 44.10 -22.38
N SER A 227 -8.97 44.82 -22.99
CA SER A 227 -7.85 44.19 -23.70
C SER A 227 -6.87 43.47 -22.77
N GLU A 228 -6.62 44.05 -21.58
CA GLU A 228 -5.77 43.45 -20.55
C GLU A 228 -6.42 42.20 -19.96
N LEU A 229 -7.70 42.28 -19.60
CA LEU A 229 -8.49 41.12 -19.16
C LEU A 229 -8.51 40.02 -20.23
N HIS A 230 -8.66 40.39 -21.51
CA HIS A 230 -8.66 39.40 -22.58
C HIS A 230 -7.30 38.71 -22.73
N ALA A 231 -6.20 39.45 -22.59
CA ALA A 231 -4.85 38.87 -22.59
C ALA A 231 -4.62 37.95 -21.39
N GLU A 232 -5.13 38.33 -20.20
CA GLU A 232 -5.04 37.51 -19.00
C GLU A 232 -5.85 36.21 -19.14
N VAL A 233 -7.07 36.28 -19.68
CA VAL A 233 -7.88 35.09 -19.99
C VAL A 233 -7.17 34.16 -20.97
N GLN A 234 -6.50 34.68 -22.00
CA GLN A 234 -5.73 33.85 -22.92
C GLN A 234 -4.53 33.18 -22.24
N LYS A 235 -3.85 33.89 -21.34
CA LYS A 235 -2.75 33.33 -20.55
C LYS A 235 -3.23 32.17 -19.67
N TRP A 236 -4.33 32.36 -18.94
CA TRP A 236 -4.90 31.32 -18.10
C TRP A 236 -5.43 30.13 -18.90
N LYS A 237 -5.95 30.39 -20.10
CA LYS A 237 -6.37 29.32 -21.02
C LYS A 237 -5.19 28.47 -21.48
N GLY A 238 -4.04 29.08 -21.81
CA GLY A 238 -2.82 28.35 -22.13
C GLY A 238 -2.36 27.47 -20.97
N VAL A 239 -2.29 28.05 -19.77
CA VAL A 239 -1.94 27.31 -18.55
C VAL A 239 -2.90 26.14 -18.31
N ALA A 240 -4.21 26.33 -18.50
CA ALA A 240 -5.20 25.27 -18.32
C ALA A 240 -5.02 24.09 -19.30
N GLU A 241 -4.64 24.35 -20.56
CA GLU A 241 -4.33 23.29 -21.52
C GLU A 241 -3.03 22.56 -21.15
N ASP A 242 -1.99 23.27 -20.70
CA ASP A 242 -0.75 22.64 -20.20
C ASP A 242 -1.03 21.74 -18.98
N TRP A 243 -1.88 22.19 -18.06
CA TRP A 243 -2.33 21.38 -16.92
C TRP A 243 -3.12 20.15 -17.37
N LYS A 244 -3.95 20.28 -18.40
CA LYS A 244 -4.70 19.15 -18.95
C LYS A 244 -3.78 18.11 -19.60
N GLU A 245 -2.75 18.55 -20.31
CA GLU A 245 -1.75 17.67 -20.90
C GLU A 245 -0.93 16.95 -19.83
N THR A 246 -0.44 17.68 -18.83
CA THR A 246 0.32 17.07 -17.71
C THR A 246 -0.53 16.07 -16.92
N VAL A 247 -1.80 16.37 -16.65
CA VAL A 247 -2.72 15.42 -16.01
C VAL A 247 -2.92 14.17 -16.87
N ALA A 248 -3.06 14.31 -18.19
CA ALA A 248 -3.18 13.17 -19.10
C ALA A 248 -1.90 12.31 -19.11
N GLN A 249 -0.73 12.94 -19.11
CA GLN A 249 0.56 12.24 -19.02
C GLN A 249 0.68 11.46 -17.70
N VAL A 250 0.38 12.11 -16.57
CA VAL A 250 0.41 11.46 -15.24
C VAL A 250 -0.59 10.30 -15.17
N SER A 251 -1.78 10.46 -15.75
CA SER A 251 -2.79 9.40 -15.82
C SER A 251 -2.29 8.19 -16.62
N ASN A 252 -1.62 8.41 -17.75
CA ASN A 252 -1.05 7.33 -18.55
C ASN A 252 0.08 6.61 -17.80
N THR A 253 0.98 7.36 -17.16
CA THR A 253 2.07 6.75 -16.37
C THR A 253 1.54 5.95 -15.18
N ASN A 254 0.48 6.40 -14.54
CA ASN A 254 -0.15 5.65 -13.44
C ASN A 254 -0.75 4.34 -13.94
N MET A 255 -1.43 4.35 -15.10
CA MET A 255 -1.96 3.14 -15.72
C MET A 255 -0.85 2.13 -16.07
N GLU A 256 0.28 2.59 -16.60
CA GLU A 256 1.44 1.75 -16.88
C GLU A 256 2.04 1.14 -15.60
N LEU A 257 2.17 1.94 -14.54
CA LEU A 257 2.67 1.47 -13.24
C LEU A 257 1.73 0.44 -12.60
N GLU A 258 0.42 0.65 -12.66
CA GLU A 258 -0.58 -0.31 -12.19
C GLU A 258 -0.47 -1.65 -12.92
N GLN A 259 -0.29 -1.61 -14.25
CA GLN A 259 -0.10 -2.82 -15.05
C GLN A 259 1.20 -3.55 -14.69
N GLN A 260 2.28 -2.82 -14.42
CA GLN A 260 3.55 -3.41 -13.96
C GLN A 260 3.41 -4.05 -12.58
N ILE A 261 2.73 -3.39 -11.64
CA ILE A 261 2.47 -3.93 -10.30
C ILE A 261 1.68 -5.24 -10.40
N GLU A 262 0.65 -5.28 -11.24
CA GLU A 262 -0.17 -6.48 -11.39
C GLU A 262 0.63 -7.64 -12.01
N THR A 263 1.46 -7.34 -13.00
CA THR A 263 2.37 -8.34 -13.60
C THR A 263 3.34 -8.90 -12.55
N GLN A 264 3.94 -8.03 -11.73
CA GLN A 264 4.84 -8.46 -10.66
C GLN A 264 4.13 -9.28 -9.57
N ARG A 265 2.88 -8.93 -9.24
CA ARG A 265 2.07 -9.73 -8.30
C ARG A 265 1.80 -11.12 -8.83
N GLN A 266 1.46 -11.25 -10.11
CA GLN A 266 1.26 -12.55 -10.74
C GLN A 266 2.55 -13.38 -10.73
N GLU A 267 3.68 -12.79 -11.09
CA GLU A 267 4.98 -13.49 -11.04
C GLU A 267 5.34 -13.95 -9.62
N LEU A 268 5.08 -13.13 -8.61
CA LEU A 268 5.31 -13.51 -7.21
C LEU A 268 4.37 -14.64 -6.78
N HIS A 269 3.12 -14.60 -7.22
CA HIS A 269 2.16 -15.68 -6.96
C HIS A 269 2.63 -17.01 -7.57
N ASP A 270 3.05 -17.00 -8.83
CA ASP A 270 3.55 -18.18 -9.53
C ASP A 270 4.84 -18.73 -8.86
N ARG A 271 5.74 -17.84 -8.42
CA ARG A 271 6.95 -18.24 -7.68
C ARG A 271 6.61 -18.85 -6.33
N ASN A 272 5.67 -18.26 -5.59
CA ASN A 272 5.22 -18.80 -4.30
C ASN A 272 4.56 -20.17 -4.45
N SER A 273 3.77 -20.38 -5.52
CA SER A 273 3.23 -21.71 -5.84
C SER A 273 4.35 -22.73 -6.07
N LYS A 274 5.36 -22.38 -6.87
CA LYS A 274 6.51 -23.26 -7.12
C LYS A 274 7.30 -23.57 -5.85
N ILE A 275 7.45 -22.60 -4.95
CA ILE A 275 8.10 -22.81 -3.65
C ILE A 275 7.30 -23.82 -2.81
N ALA A 276 5.98 -23.70 -2.76
CA ALA A 276 5.13 -24.65 -2.05
C ALA A 276 5.25 -26.07 -2.62
N ASP A 277 5.27 -26.21 -3.95
CA ASP A 277 5.46 -27.51 -4.61
C ASP A 277 6.84 -28.11 -4.29
N LEU A 278 7.90 -27.30 -4.28
CA LEU A 278 9.25 -27.73 -3.93
C LEU A 278 9.35 -28.12 -2.45
N GLN A 279 8.66 -27.43 -1.55
CA GLN A 279 8.59 -27.79 -0.13
C GLN A 279 7.88 -29.14 0.05
N ALA A 280 6.74 -29.34 -0.61
CA ALA A 280 6.04 -30.63 -0.58
C ALA A 280 6.89 -31.78 -1.15
N ALA A 281 7.70 -31.51 -2.20
CA ALA A 281 8.65 -32.48 -2.72
C ALA A 281 9.79 -32.78 -1.74
N ALA A 282 10.34 -31.77 -1.08
CA ALA A 282 11.37 -31.95 -0.05
C ALA A 282 10.86 -32.78 1.12
N ASP A 283 9.65 -32.51 1.61
CA ASP A 283 9.04 -33.28 2.69
C ASP A 283 8.89 -34.77 2.30
N ARG A 284 8.48 -35.07 1.06
CA ARG A 284 8.41 -36.45 0.56
C ARG A 284 9.78 -37.14 0.54
N VAL A 285 10.83 -36.43 0.13
CA VAL A 285 12.19 -36.98 0.14
C VAL A 285 12.60 -37.33 1.58
N THR A 286 12.32 -36.48 2.57
CA THR A 286 12.68 -36.78 3.96
C THR A 286 11.96 -38.02 4.51
N VAL A 287 10.71 -38.26 4.09
CA VAL A 287 9.97 -39.47 4.45
C VAL A 287 10.63 -40.71 3.84
N LEU A 288 10.95 -40.66 2.55
CA LEU A 288 11.62 -41.77 1.85
C LEU A 288 13.03 -42.05 2.41
N GLU A 289 13.77 -41.02 2.82
CA GLU A 289 15.06 -41.19 3.49
C GLU A 289 14.90 -41.91 4.83
N ALA A 290 13.89 -41.55 5.63
CA ALA A 290 13.60 -42.22 6.89
C ALA A 290 13.18 -43.69 6.70
N GLU A 291 12.37 -43.99 5.68
CA GLU A 291 12.00 -45.36 5.30
C GLU A 291 13.21 -46.17 4.87
N ARG A 292 14.09 -45.58 4.05
CA ARG A 292 15.34 -46.21 3.61
C ARG A 292 16.25 -46.53 4.79
N ASP A 293 16.42 -45.60 5.74
CA ASP A 293 17.25 -45.83 6.93
C ASP A 293 16.68 -46.93 7.82
N MET A 294 15.35 -47.00 7.98
CA MET A 294 14.67 -48.08 8.70
C MET A 294 14.90 -49.43 8.03
N LEU A 295 14.79 -49.51 6.70
CA LEU A 295 15.05 -50.73 5.93
C LEU A 295 16.51 -51.18 6.06
N MET A 296 17.46 -50.25 5.95
CA MET A 296 18.88 -50.54 6.12
C MET A 296 19.18 -51.09 7.52
N GLN A 297 18.62 -50.48 8.57
CA GLN A 297 18.76 -50.99 9.93
C GLN A 297 18.17 -52.39 10.10
N THR A 298 17.03 -52.67 9.45
CA THR A 298 16.39 -53.99 9.48
C THR A 298 17.26 -55.04 8.79
N ILE A 299 17.86 -54.70 7.64
CA ILE A 299 18.80 -55.57 6.93
C ILE A 299 20.05 -55.83 7.77
N GLU A 300 20.63 -54.80 8.40
CA GLU A 300 21.80 -54.95 9.27
C GLU A 300 21.50 -55.88 10.46
N LEU A 301 20.33 -55.73 11.09
CA LEU A 301 19.91 -56.61 12.19
C LEU A 301 19.72 -58.06 11.73
N ALA A 302 19.13 -58.28 10.55
CA ALA A 302 18.99 -59.62 9.98
C ALA A 302 20.35 -60.24 9.63
N ALA A 303 21.27 -59.45 9.07
CA ALA A 303 22.63 -59.91 8.73
C ALA A 303 23.48 -60.28 9.96
N ILE A 304 23.23 -59.65 11.11
CA ILE A 304 23.92 -59.97 12.37
C ILE A 304 23.38 -61.26 13.01
N GLN A 305 22.10 -61.60 12.80
CA GLN A 305 21.48 -62.80 13.37
C GLN A 305 21.80 -64.09 12.61
N GLU A 306 22.19 -64.01 11.34
CA GLU A 306 22.50 -65.18 10.50
C GLU A 306 23.97 -65.18 10.04
N THR A 307 24.88 -65.63 10.91
CA THR A 307 26.25 -65.94 10.47
C THR A 307 26.26 -67.25 9.68
N GLY A 308 26.24 -67.13 8.35
CA GLY A 308 26.54 -68.23 7.42
C GLY A 308 25.38 -68.76 6.58
N MET A 309 24.18 -68.19 6.70
CA MET A 309 23.06 -68.48 5.80
C MET A 309 22.64 -67.21 5.06
N ILE A 310 22.42 -67.33 3.75
CA ILE A 310 21.74 -66.31 2.95
C ILE A 310 20.27 -66.72 2.95
N SER A 311 19.45 -66.14 3.82
CA SER A 311 18.00 -66.31 3.77
C SER A 311 17.38 -65.32 2.78
N PHE A 312 16.69 -65.84 1.78
CA PHE A 312 15.85 -65.05 0.88
C PHE A 312 14.41 -65.13 1.37
N ASN A 313 13.92 -64.06 1.99
CA ASN A 313 12.51 -63.96 2.39
C ASN A 313 11.69 -63.45 1.21
N ILE A 314 11.14 -64.38 0.43
CA ILE A 314 10.24 -64.08 -0.68
C ILE A 314 8.81 -64.00 -0.12
N PRO A 315 8.13 -62.84 -0.16
CA PRO A 315 6.77 -62.71 0.35
C PRO A 315 5.81 -63.54 -0.50
N ILE A 316 4.97 -64.34 0.16
CA ILE A 316 3.88 -65.07 -0.51
C ILE A 316 2.82 -64.03 -0.88
N GLN A 317 2.64 -63.81 -2.18
CA GLN A 317 1.57 -62.95 -2.69
C GLN A 317 0.35 -63.82 -2.97
N SER A 318 -0.85 -63.28 -2.77
CA SER A 318 -2.09 -63.96 -3.14
C SER A 318 -2.10 -64.22 -4.65
N ALA A 319 -1.93 -65.47 -5.05
CA ALA A 319 -1.85 -65.83 -6.45
C ALA A 319 -3.25 -65.95 -7.09
N THR A 320 -3.37 -65.51 -8.33
CA THR A 320 -4.57 -65.73 -9.14
C THR A 320 -4.38 -67.01 -9.96
N VAL A 321 -5.20 -68.04 -9.71
CA VAL A 321 -5.35 -69.31 -10.48
C VAL A 321 -4.03 -69.93 -10.98
N ALA A 322 -3.63 -71.09 -10.46
CA ALA A 322 -2.34 -71.76 -10.73
C ALA A 322 -1.95 -71.82 -12.23
N ASN A 323 -2.90 -72.00 -13.15
CA ASN A 323 -2.64 -72.03 -14.59
C ASN A 323 -2.12 -70.69 -15.18
N ALA A 324 -2.50 -69.56 -14.60
CA ALA A 324 -2.00 -68.23 -15.01
C ALA A 324 -0.55 -68.02 -14.57
N GLU A 325 -0.20 -68.41 -13.35
CA GLU A 325 1.18 -68.33 -12.84
C GLU A 325 2.11 -69.31 -13.59
N ARG A 326 1.62 -70.51 -13.94
CA ARG A 326 2.37 -71.47 -14.77
C ARG A 326 2.78 -70.88 -16.13
N THR A 327 1.89 -70.09 -16.75
CA THR A 327 2.20 -69.42 -18.02
C THR A 327 3.26 -68.34 -17.83
N ARG A 328 3.19 -67.57 -16.73
CA ARG A 328 4.19 -66.53 -16.40
C ARG A 328 5.57 -67.12 -16.11
N ILE A 329 5.64 -68.29 -15.46
CA ILE A 329 6.90 -69.01 -15.22
C ILE A 329 7.56 -69.37 -16.55
N TYR A 330 6.83 -69.92 -17.52
CA TYR A 330 7.42 -70.25 -18.82
C TYR A 330 7.91 -69.01 -19.57
N THR A 331 7.16 -67.90 -19.53
CA THR A 331 7.61 -66.62 -20.12
C THR A 331 8.86 -66.07 -19.43
N ALA A 332 8.93 -66.14 -18.10
CA ALA A 332 10.09 -65.69 -17.33
C ALA A 332 11.33 -66.57 -17.56
N ILE A 333 11.15 -67.88 -17.76
CA ILE A 333 12.24 -68.79 -18.15
C ILE A 333 12.79 -68.42 -19.53
N GLU A 334 11.91 -68.14 -20.50
CA GLU A 334 12.31 -67.76 -21.86
C GLU A 334 13.03 -66.40 -21.89
N ALA A 335 12.59 -65.44 -21.06
CA ALA A 335 13.26 -64.16 -20.89
C ALA A 335 14.66 -64.32 -20.26
N LEU A 336 14.78 -65.16 -19.22
CA LEU A 336 16.06 -65.45 -18.56
C LEU A 336 17.05 -66.17 -19.49
N ASP A 337 16.57 -67.12 -20.31
CA ASP A 337 17.39 -67.84 -21.29
C ASP A 337 17.94 -66.89 -22.35
N THR A 338 17.09 -66.00 -22.88
CA THR A 338 17.48 -64.98 -23.87
C THR A 338 18.50 -63.99 -23.32
N ASP A 339 18.35 -63.56 -22.06
CA ASP A 339 19.26 -62.61 -21.41
C ASP A 339 20.58 -63.26 -20.97
N MET A 340 20.61 -64.58 -20.72
CA MET A 340 21.83 -65.34 -20.42
C MET A 340 22.66 -65.68 -21.67
N GLU A 341 22.03 -65.82 -22.84
CA GLU A 341 22.71 -66.04 -24.13
C GLU A 341 23.33 -64.75 -24.73
N ALA A 342 23.04 -63.58 -24.15
CA ALA A 342 23.57 -62.31 -24.60
C ALA A 342 25.09 -62.17 -24.35
N VAL A 343 25.81 -61.64 -25.35
CA VAL A 343 27.30 -61.52 -25.34
C VAL A 343 27.84 -60.62 -24.22
N ASP A 344 27.02 -59.69 -23.72
CA ASP A 344 27.31 -58.87 -22.53
C ASP A 344 26.24 -59.14 -21.46
N ILE A 345 26.56 -60.05 -20.53
CA ILE A 345 25.65 -60.41 -19.44
C ILE A 345 25.58 -59.26 -18.43
N ASP A 346 24.47 -58.51 -18.45
CA ASP A 346 24.13 -57.57 -17.38
C ASP A 346 23.68 -58.36 -16.14
N ARG A 347 24.62 -58.58 -15.23
CA ARG A 347 24.40 -59.31 -13.97
C ARG A 347 23.25 -58.73 -13.13
N GLY A 348 23.02 -57.40 -13.20
CA GLY A 348 21.93 -56.77 -12.46
C GLY A 348 20.56 -57.12 -13.04
N ARG A 349 20.47 -57.19 -14.36
CA ARG A 349 19.26 -57.60 -15.08
C ARG A 349 18.96 -59.09 -14.88
N VAL A 350 19.96 -59.96 -15.01
CA VAL A 350 19.81 -61.40 -14.77
C VAL A 350 19.32 -61.70 -13.35
N MET A 351 19.85 -61.00 -12.33
CA MET A 351 19.38 -61.18 -10.95
C MET A 351 17.94 -60.73 -10.73
N ARG A 352 17.46 -59.73 -11.48
CA ARG A 352 16.06 -59.29 -11.43
C ARG A 352 15.14 -60.32 -12.06
N GLU A 353 15.45 -60.79 -13.26
CA GLU A 353 14.68 -61.81 -13.97
C GLU A 353 14.65 -63.13 -13.17
N LEU A 354 15.76 -63.51 -12.54
CA LEU A 354 15.82 -64.67 -11.65
C LEU A 354 14.92 -64.50 -10.43
N PHE A 355 14.88 -63.30 -9.83
CA PHE A 355 14.00 -63.00 -8.70
C PHE A 355 12.52 -63.04 -9.10
N ASP A 356 12.17 -62.48 -10.26
CA ASP A 356 10.81 -62.49 -10.79
C ASP A 356 10.35 -63.92 -11.13
N LEU A 357 11.25 -64.75 -11.65
CA LEU A 357 11.02 -66.18 -11.86
C LEU A 357 10.78 -66.90 -10.52
N LEU A 358 11.62 -66.66 -9.51
CA LEU A 358 11.45 -67.27 -8.18
C LEU A 358 10.12 -66.86 -7.54
N GLN A 359 9.74 -65.58 -7.61
CA GLN A 359 8.45 -65.10 -7.10
C GLN A 359 7.27 -65.76 -7.84
N SER A 360 7.38 -65.94 -9.16
CA SER A 360 6.34 -66.61 -9.96
C SER A 360 6.18 -68.09 -9.59
N VAL A 361 7.29 -68.78 -9.34
CA VAL A 361 7.29 -70.18 -8.86
C VAL A 361 6.68 -70.29 -7.46
N VAL A 362 7.02 -69.39 -6.55
CA VAL A 362 6.43 -69.35 -5.20
C VAL A 362 4.92 -69.15 -5.29
N ASN A 363 4.45 -68.17 -6.07
CA ASN A 363 3.03 -67.91 -6.27
C ASN A 363 2.29 -69.12 -6.89
N PHE A 364 2.91 -69.81 -7.85
CA PHE A 364 2.36 -71.03 -8.44
C PHE A 364 2.21 -72.14 -7.40
N VAL A 365 3.24 -72.42 -6.60
CA VAL A 365 3.19 -73.44 -5.55
C VAL A 365 2.14 -73.09 -4.50
N THR A 366 2.03 -71.82 -4.11
CA THR A 366 0.98 -71.35 -3.20
C THR A 366 -0.42 -71.59 -3.77
N ALA A 367 -0.67 -71.22 -5.03
CA ALA A 367 -1.97 -71.43 -5.68
C ALA A 367 -2.32 -72.92 -5.80
N ASP A 368 -1.35 -73.76 -6.16
CA ASP A 368 -1.55 -75.21 -6.31
C ASP A 368 -1.82 -75.87 -4.95
N LEU A 369 -1.13 -75.44 -3.88
CA LEU A 369 -1.39 -75.90 -2.52
C LEU A 369 -2.76 -75.47 -2.00
N GLU A 370 -3.22 -74.26 -2.32
CA GLU A 370 -4.58 -73.80 -1.98
C GLU A 370 -5.67 -74.59 -2.72
N GLU A 371 -5.41 -74.99 -3.97
CA GLU A 371 -6.32 -75.83 -4.76
C GLU A 371 -6.38 -77.28 -4.23
N LEU A 372 -5.23 -77.86 -3.87
CA LEU A 372 -5.12 -79.22 -3.34
C LEU A 372 -5.60 -79.35 -1.88
N HIS A 373 -5.48 -78.29 -1.08
CA HIS A 373 -5.81 -78.28 0.36
C HIS A 373 -6.72 -77.09 0.73
N PRO A 374 -8.00 -77.11 0.31
CA PRO A 374 -8.92 -76.00 0.55
C PRO A 374 -9.17 -75.77 2.05
N GLY A 375 -8.99 -74.53 2.50
CA GLY A 375 -9.24 -74.10 3.88
C GLY A 375 -8.02 -74.15 4.82
N GLN A 376 -6.86 -74.61 4.35
CA GLN A 376 -5.60 -74.53 5.06
C GLN A 376 -4.69 -73.50 4.38
N ALA A 377 -4.11 -72.57 5.16
CA ALA A 377 -3.18 -71.58 4.60
C ALA A 377 -1.91 -72.28 4.10
N ALA A 378 -1.46 -71.96 2.88
CA ALA A 378 -0.26 -72.55 2.27
C ALA A 378 0.98 -72.43 3.18
N GLU A 379 1.11 -71.33 3.91
CA GLU A 379 2.15 -71.11 4.93
C GLU A 379 2.21 -72.24 5.96
N SER A 380 1.05 -72.67 6.47
CA SER A 380 0.99 -73.73 7.48
C SER A 380 1.45 -75.09 6.94
N PHE A 381 1.15 -75.38 5.68
CA PHE A 381 1.56 -76.61 5.02
C PHE A 381 3.08 -76.60 4.74
N ILE A 382 3.59 -75.48 4.23
CA ILE A 382 5.02 -75.28 3.96
C ILE A 382 5.83 -75.43 5.26
N HIS A 383 5.40 -74.81 6.35
CA HIS A 383 6.05 -74.96 7.65
C HIS A 383 6.04 -76.39 8.16
N GLN A 384 4.93 -77.13 8.02
CA GLN A 384 4.85 -78.53 8.42
C GLN A 384 5.75 -79.44 7.56
N PHE A 385 5.77 -79.22 6.25
CA PHE A 385 6.61 -79.96 5.31
C PHE A 385 8.09 -79.79 5.62
N PHE A 386 8.56 -78.55 5.76
CA PHE A 386 9.96 -78.29 6.07
C PHE A 386 10.33 -78.70 7.50
N ALA A 387 9.43 -78.54 8.49
CA ALA A 387 9.68 -79.05 9.84
C ALA A 387 9.90 -80.57 9.81
N PHE A 388 9.02 -81.32 9.15
CA PHE A 388 9.13 -82.77 9.04
C PHE A 388 10.41 -83.22 8.32
N HIS A 389 10.76 -82.59 7.21
CA HIS A 389 11.96 -82.96 6.45
C HIS A 389 13.27 -82.52 7.12
N ASN A 390 13.28 -81.37 7.78
CA ASN A 390 14.43 -80.90 8.54
C ASN A 390 14.68 -81.79 9.76
N GLU A 391 13.64 -82.17 10.50
CA GLU A 391 13.73 -83.12 11.61
C GLU A 391 14.32 -84.45 11.16
N ARG A 392 13.80 -85.02 10.06
CA ARG A 392 14.34 -86.25 9.47
C ARG A 392 15.79 -86.11 9.00
N HIS A 393 16.18 -84.96 8.45
CA HIS A 393 17.55 -84.71 8.02
C HIS A 393 18.50 -84.61 9.23
N LEU A 394 18.08 -83.94 10.30
CA LEU A 394 18.82 -83.87 11.55
C LEU A 394 18.97 -85.26 12.20
N ASP A 395 17.92 -86.07 12.20
CA ASP A 395 17.97 -87.46 12.67
C ASP A 395 18.94 -88.29 11.82
N THR A 396 18.95 -88.11 10.50
CA THR A 396 19.86 -88.83 9.59
C THR A 396 21.32 -88.40 9.80
N LEU A 397 21.57 -87.11 10.03
CA LEU A 397 22.90 -86.58 10.36
C LEU A 397 23.39 -87.09 11.72
N ALA A 398 22.51 -87.15 12.73
CA ALA A 398 22.83 -87.70 14.04
C ALA A 398 23.22 -89.18 13.95
N VAL A 399 22.46 -89.98 13.17
CA VAL A 399 22.77 -91.39 12.91
C VAL A 399 24.10 -91.57 12.16
N GLN A 400 24.43 -90.67 11.22
CA GLN A 400 25.73 -90.71 10.51
C GLN A 400 26.91 -90.34 11.42
N GLN A 401 26.69 -89.53 12.45
CA GLN A 401 27.71 -89.18 13.44
C GLN A 401 27.94 -90.28 14.49
N GLU A 402 26.95 -91.14 14.76
CA GLU A 402 27.08 -92.29 15.67
C GLU A 402 27.73 -93.55 15.03
N VAL A 403 27.81 -93.60 13.70
CA VAL A 403 28.38 -94.74 12.93
C VAL A 403 29.88 -94.52 12.58
N VAL A 404 30.46 -93.38 12.97
CA VAL A 404 31.90 -93.09 12.94
C VAL A 404 32.48 -93.29 14.34
#